data_AF-A0A1G6U8X3-F1
#
_entry.id   AF-A0A1G6U8X3-F1
#
_cell.length_a   1.000
_cell.length_b   1.000
_cell.length_c   1.000
_cell.angle_alpha   90.00
_cell.angle_beta   90.00
_cell.angle_gamma   90.00
#
_symmetry.space_group_name_H-M   'P 1'
#
loop_
_entity.id
_entity.type
_entity.pdbx_description
1 polymer ?
#
loop_
_entity_poly.entity_id
_entity_poly.type
_entity_poly.pdbx_seq_one_letter_code
_entity_poly.pdbx_strand_id
1 'polypeptide(L)'
;MTIHRYSPNSTIKDVKMTIGYRSAERGATLIVVLLFLVLIMLAGAIAVRQSNTDLKIATSDQINTVLLQSSDSANQKLEMMLNGSSTSTEYLDVTSAAGVFGHFLLNPENSTNEFIYCFNPRTKKYLASNATIMVKGTTANPTAYWSGLNNGICDYNSADGYTSARQTVVTQMSVTVAPVDPNAERFGHMVIGKEIEDRTSKKFTFDIRSASALPSYSEPKANGDNCFAQTSIKANVIGSKKSLSDCMLAANTPSKMLYEQADVENISSSTKCIPFGRGTLNAECVLKTTP
;
A
#
# COMPACT_ATOMS: atom_id res chain seq x y z
N MET A 1 91.65 -64.54 -44.87
CA MET A 1 90.41 -64.01 -44.27
C MET A 1 89.26 -64.38 -45.20
N THR A 2 88.40 -65.25 -44.72
CA THR A 2 87.56 -66.14 -45.55
C THR A 2 86.25 -65.46 -45.94
N ILE A 3 85.91 -65.56 -47.22
CA ILE A 3 84.68 -65.08 -47.84
C ILE A 3 83.53 -66.02 -47.47
N HIS A 4 82.38 -65.46 -47.06
CA HIS A 4 81.09 -66.13 -47.24
C HIS A 4 80.07 -65.13 -47.81
N ARG A 5 79.70 -65.38 -49.07
CA ARG A 5 78.47 -64.86 -49.70
C ARG A 5 77.29 -65.68 -49.18
N TYR A 6 76.18 -65.02 -48.89
CA TYR A 6 74.86 -65.62 -49.07
C TYR A 6 73.82 -64.55 -49.42
N SER A 7 73.25 -64.69 -50.61
CA SER A 7 71.96 -64.14 -51.03
C SER A 7 71.00 -65.34 -51.03
N PRO A 8 69.74 -65.18 -50.60
CA PRO A 8 68.67 -65.21 -51.60
C PRO A 8 67.44 -64.33 -51.27
N ASN A 9 66.92 -63.73 -52.34
CA ASN A 9 65.51 -63.66 -52.77
C ASN A 9 64.35 -63.39 -51.79
N SER A 10 63.60 -62.35 -52.15
CA SER A 10 62.16 -62.37 -52.48
C SER A 10 61.14 -62.61 -51.36
N THR A 11 60.43 -61.55 -50.96
CA THR A 11 59.07 -61.28 -51.47
C THR A 11 58.55 -59.98 -50.83
N ILE A 12 58.19 -59.02 -51.68
CA ILE A 12 57.41 -57.84 -51.29
C ILE A 12 55.99 -58.32 -50.98
N LYS A 13 55.53 -58.10 -49.75
CA LYS A 13 54.11 -58.14 -49.40
C LYS A 13 53.68 -56.74 -49.00
N ASP A 14 53.03 -56.06 -49.94
CA ASP A 14 52.31 -54.82 -49.70
C ASP A 14 51.00 -55.07 -48.93
N VAL A 15 50.86 -54.29 -47.85
CA VAL A 15 49.68 -53.51 -47.42
C VAL A 15 48.32 -54.21 -47.33
N LYS A 16 47.77 -54.25 -46.10
CA LYS A 16 46.51 -53.55 -45.75
C LYS A 16 46.25 -53.56 -44.25
N MET A 17 46.50 -52.43 -43.59
CA MET A 17 45.93 -52.14 -42.28
C MET A 17 44.47 -51.74 -42.52
N THR A 18 43.59 -52.73 -42.52
CA THR A 18 42.14 -52.51 -42.65
C THR A 18 41.61 -52.14 -41.27
N ILE A 19 41.44 -50.84 -41.02
CA ILE A 19 40.60 -50.34 -39.92
C ILE A 19 39.17 -50.79 -40.24
N GLY A 20 38.74 -51.88 -39.61
CA GLY A 20 37.37 -52.37 -39.67
C GLY A 20 36.49 -51.60 -38.71
N TYR A 21 36.07 -50.38 -39.06
CA TYR A 21 34.89 -49.77 -38.44
C TYR A 21 33.65 -50.54 -38.89
N ARG A 22 33.11 -51.33 -37.97
CA ARG A 22 31.88 -52.10 -38.15
C ARG A 22 30.72 -51.17 -38.48
N SER A 23 30.00 -51.46 -39.57
CA SER A 23 28.85 -50.71 -40.08
C SER A 23 27.59 -50.76 -39.18
N ALA A 24 27.69 -51.25 -37.94
CA ALA A 24 26.64 -51.21 -36.93
C ALA A 24 26.73 -49.98 -35.99
N GLU A 25 27.83 -49.21 -36.03
CA GLU A 25 28.07 -48.11 -35.09
C GLU A 25 27.52 -46.74 -35.54
N ARG A 26 27.14 -46.58 -36.82
CA ARG A 26 26.67 -45.28 -37.35
C ARG A 26 25.24 -44.92 -36.92
N GLY A 27 24.40 -45.92 -36.60
CA GLY A 27 23.03 -45.68 -36.12
C GLY A 27 22.98 -45.34 -34.62
N ALA A 28 23.79 -46.04 -33.81
CA ALA A 28 23.82 -45.85 -32.36
C ALA A 28 24.37 -44.47 -31.97
N THR A 29 25.40 -43.97 -32.66
CA THR A 29 25.98 -42.66 -32.38
C THR A 29 25.00 -41.52 -32.66
N LEU A 30 24.20 -41.62 -33.73
CA LEU A 30 23.20 -40.61 -34.08
C LEU A 30 22.09 -40.54 -33.02
N ILE A 31 21.60 -41.68 -32.54
CA ILE A 31 20.59 -41.74 -31.47
C ILE A 31 21.12 -41.11 -30.17
N VAL A 32 22.35 -41.44 -29.79
CA VAL A 32 22.98 -40.89 -28.57
C VAL A 32 23.12 -39.37 -28.67
N VAL A 33 23.63 -38.85 -29.80
CA VAL A 33 23.77 -37.40 -30.02
C VAL A 33 22.41 -36.70 -29.98
N LEU A 34 21.39 -37.27 -30.62
CA LEU A 34 20.04 -36.71 -30.62
C LEU A 34 19.46 -36.66 -29.21
N LEU A 35 19.68 -37.70 -28.39
CA LEU A 35 19.26 -37.73 -27.00
C LEU A 35 19.96 -36.63 -26.19
N PHE A 36 21.27 -36.46 -26.34
CA PHE A 36 22.00 -35.37 -25.68
C PHE A 36 21.50 -33.98 -26.10
N LEU A 37 21.21 -33.78 -27.39
CA LEU A 37 20.64 -32.52 -27.87
C LEU A 37 19.26 -32.23 -27.26
N VAL A 38 18.41 -33.25 -27.12
CA VAL A 38 17.09 -33.11 -26.47
C VAL A 38 17.23 -32.77 -24.99
N LEU A 39 18.17 -33.39 -24.27
CA LEU A 39 18.43 -33.08 -22.86
C LEU A 39 18.93 -31.64 -22.66
N ILE A 40 19.83 -31.17 -23.53
CA ILE A 40 20.33 -29.79 -23.49
C ILE A 40 19.20 -28.79 -23.80
N MET A 41 18.32 -29.10 -24.78
CA MET A 41 17.15 -28.26 -25.08
C MET A 41 16.16 -28.20 -23.91
N LEU A 42 15.90 -29.32 -23.22
CA LEU A 42 15.05 -29.36 -22.03
C LEU A 42 15.62 -28.53 -20.88
N ALA A 43 16.92 -28.69 -20.59
CA ALA A 43 17.60 -27.88 -19.58
C ALA A 43 17.57 -26.39 -19.93
N GLY A 44 17.80 -26.04 -21.20
CA GLY A 44 17.69 -24.68 -21.71
C GLY A 44 16.27 -24.09 -21.56
N ALA A 45 15.24 -24.86 -21.89
CA ALA A 45 13.85 -24.43 -21.75
C ALA A 45 13.45 -24.21 -20.27
N ILE A 46 13.91 -25.07 -19.36
CA ILE A 46 13.69 -24.91 -17.92
C ILE A 46 14.40 -23.66 -17.40
N ALA A 47 15.67 -23.46 -17.77
CA ALA A 47 16.45 -22.28 -17.35
C ALA A 47 15.81 -20.96 -17.83
N VAL A 48 15.34 -20.91 -19.08
CA VAL A 48 14.64 -19.73 -19.63
C VAL A 48 13.30 -19.51 -18.93
N ARG A 49 12.54 -20.57 -18.62
CA ARG A 49 11.29 -20.45 -17.84
C ARG A 49 11.55 -19.93 -16.44
N GLN A 50 12.58 -20.44 -15.76
CA GLN A 50 12.95 -20.02 -14.41
C GLN A 50 13.38 -18.54 -14.41
N SER A 51 14.25 -18.13 -15.33
CA SER A 51 14.66 -16.73 -15.48
C SER A 51 13.50 -15.76 -15.76
N ASN A 52 12.55 -16.15 -16.63
CA ASN A 52 11.36 -15.33 -16.87
C ASN A 52 10.39 -15.30 -15.68
N THR A 53 10.34 -16.37 -14.89
CA THR A 53 9.53 -16.44 -13.68
C THR A 53 10.13 -15.55 -12.60
N ASP A 54 11.43 -15.64 -12.39
CA ASP A 54 12.18 -14.81 -11.44
C ASP A 54 12.06 -13.31 -11.77
N LEU A 55 12.12 -12.94 -13.05
CA LEU A 55 11.95 -11.55 -13.47
C LEU A 55 10.54 -11.01 -13.20
N LYS A 56 9.50 -11.84 -13.41
CA LYS A 56 8.12 -11.48 -13.09
C LYS A 56 7.90 -11.34 -11.58
N ILE A 57 8.46 -12.24 -10.79
CA ILE A 57 8.42 -12.18 -9.33
C ILE A 57 9.14 -10.92 -8.84
N ALA A 58 10.36 -10.66 -9.33
CA ALA A 58 11.13 -9.46 -8.97
C ALA A 58 10.40 -8.15 -9.35
N THR A 59 9.72 -8.12 -10.49
CA THR A 59 8.95 -6.94 -10.91
C THR A 59 7.70 -6.75 -10.03
N SER A 60 7.02 -7.83 -9.65
CA SER A 60 5.89 -7.78 -8.72
C SER A 60 6.31 -7.30 -7.34
N ASP A 61 7.47 -7.74 -6.85
CA ASP A 61 8.02 -7.34 -5.56
C ASP A 61 8.47 -5.88 -5.55
N GLN A 62 9.08 -5.40 -6.65
CA GLN A 62 9.40 -3.98 -6.81
C GLN A 62 8.16 -3.10 -6.80
N ILE A 63 7.10 -3.50 -7.50
CA ILE A 63 5.80 -2.80 -7.49
C ILE A 63 5.22 -2.77 -6.07
N ASN A 64 5.17 -3.91 -5.40
CA ASN A 64 4.64 -4.00 -4.03
C ASN A 64 5.43 -3.12 -3.07
N THR A 65 6.76 -3.10 -3.19
CA THR A 65 7.64 -2.28 -2.34
C THR A 65 7.36 -0.80 -2.53
N VAL A 66 7.28 -0.32 -3.78
CA VAL A 66 7.02 1.10 -4.08
C VAL A 66 5.63 1.52 -3.60
N LEU A 67 4.61 0.68 -3.82
CA LEU A 67 3.26 0.93 -3.33
C LEU A 67 3.21 1.00 -1.81
N LEU A 68 3.88 0.06 -1.13
CA LEU A 68 3.97 0.01 0.32
C LEU A 68 4.68 1.24 0.89
N GLN A 69 5.85 1.60 0.35
CA GLN A 69 6.61 2.79 0.75
C GLN A 69 5.80 4.07 0.57
N SER A 70 5.05 4.17 -0.52
CA SER A 70 4.20 5.34 -0.75
C SER A 70 3.06 5.42 0.26
N SER A 71 2.39 4.30 0.55
CA SER A 71 1.33 4.24 1.56
C SER A 71 1.84 4.58 2.96
N ASP A 72 2.98 3.99 3.33
CA ASP A 72 3.66 4.20 4.60
C ASP A 72 4.15 5.64 4.76
N SER A 73 4.69 6.26 3.70
CA SER A 73 5.09 7.68 3.74
C SER A 73 3.92 8.63 4.02
N ALA A 74 2.70 8.26 3.56
CA ALA A 74 1.50 9.02 3.81
C ALA A 74 1.05 8.89 5.27
N ASN A 75 1.11 7.68 5.83
CA ASN A 75 0.82 7.40 7.23
C ASN A 75 1.82 8.10 8.15
N GLN A 76 3.12 7.92 7.92
CA GLN A 76 4.17 8.62 8.67
C GLN A 76 3.97 10.15 8.63
N LYS A 77 3.59 10.71 7.49
CA LYS A 77 3.29 12.15 7.42
C LYS A 77 2.10 12.52 8.30
N LEU A 78 1.03 11.74 8.30
CA LEU A 78 -0.14 11.95 9.15
C LEU A 78 0.21 11.86 10.65
N GLU A 79 0.98 10.85 11.03
CA GLU A 79 1.48 10.66 12.40
C GLU A 79 2.37 11.82 12.86
N MET A 80 3.31 12.27 12.02
CA MET A 80 4.17 13.42 12.34
C MET A 80 3.37 14.71 12.55
N MET A 81 2.27 14.90 11.83
CA MET A 81 1.41 16.08 12.02
C MET A 81 0.67 16.02 13.37
N LEU A 82 0.21 14.84 13.77
CA LEU A 82 -0.47 14.64 15.06
C LEU A 82 0.47 14.67 16.27
N ASN A 83 1.65 14.06 16.15
CA ASN A 83 2.63 13.96 17.24
C ASN A 83 3.58 15.18 17.30
N GLY A 84 3.39 16.14 16.41
CA GLY A 84 4.15 17.39 16.37
C GLY A 84 3.84 18.32 17.54
N SER A 85 4.53 19.46 17.59
CA SER A 85 4.23 20.52 18.58
C SER A 85 2.78 20.96 18.47
N SER A 86 2.11 21.14 19.61
CA SER A 86 0.72 21.64 19.67
C SER A 86 0.53 23.04 19.08
N THR A 87 1.62 23.77 18.88
CA THR A 87 1.66 25.10 18.25
C THR A 87 2.04 25.07 16.77
N SER A 88 2.40 23.91 16.22
CA SER A 88 2.73 23.78 14.79
C SER A 88 1.48 23.95 13.93
N THR A 89 1.64 24.58 12.76
CA THR A 89 0.53 24.79 11.83
C THR A 89 -0.08 23.47 11.38
N GLU A 90 0.74 22.45 11.14
CA GLU A 90 0.29 21.12 10.75
C GLU A 90 -0.57 20.46 11.82
N TYR A 91 -0.15 20.50 13.08
CA TYR A 91 -0.94 19.98 14.20
C TYR A 91 -2.29 20.71 14.31
N LEU A 92 -2.26 22.04 14.27
CA LEU A 92 -3.46 22.87 14.33
C LEU A 92 -4.40 22.58 13.15
N ASP A 93 -3.86 22.42 11.94
CA ASP A 93 -4.63 22.10 10.75
C ASP A 93 -5.35 20.76 10.89
N VAL A 94 -4.64 19.67 11.23
CA VAL A 94 -5.23 18.31 11.28
C VAL A 94 -6.18 18.11 12.47
N THR A 95 -6.00 18.87 13.56
CA THR A 95 -6.87 18.83 14.74
C THR A 95 -8.00 19.86 14.72
N SER A 96 -7.98 20.83 13.80
CA SER A 96 -9.07 21.81 13.61
C SER A 96 -10.37 21.14 13.17
N ALA A 97 -11.51 21.83 13.30
CA ALA A 97 -12.81 21.32 12.85
C ALA A 97 -12.86 20.97 11.35
N ALA A 98 -11.97 21.56 10.55
CA ALA A 98 -11.82 21.25 9.13
C ALA A 98 -10.70 20.22 8.87
N GLY A 99 -9.92 19.83 9.87
CA GLY A 99 -8.87 18.84 9.75
C GLY A 99 -9.40 17.41 9.71
N VAL A 100 -8.59 16.52 9.15
CA VAL A 100 -8.90 15.08 9.06
C VAL A 100 -9.31 14.43 10.38
N PHE A 101 -8.66 14.78 11.50
CA PHE A 101 -9.06 14.25 12.83
C PHE A 101 -10.11 15.12 13.49
N GLY A 102 -9.93 16.45 13.47
CA GLY A 102 -10.85 17.36 14.14
C GLY A 102 -12.29 17.32 13.61
N HIS A 103 -12.49 16.93 12.34
CA HIS A 103 -13.81 16.63 11.78
C HIS A 103 -14.61 15.62 12.62
N PHE A 104 -13.93 14.63 13.20
CA PHE A 104 -14.52 13.60 14.06
C PHE A 104 -14.44 13.98 15.54
N LEU A 105 -13.27 14.44 16.00
CA LEU A 105 -13.03 14.79 17.42
C LEU A 105 -13.99 15.88 17.89
N LEU A 106 -14.23 16.88 17.04
CA LEU A 106 -15.03 18.03 17.39
C LEU A 106 -16.50 17.85 17.04
N ASN A 107 -16.93 16.80 16.31
CA ASN A 107 -18.33 16.58 15.94
C ASN A 107 -18.68 15.08 15.98
N PRO A 108 -19.24 14.57 17.10
CA PRO A 108 -19.54 13.14 17.26
C PRO A 108 -20.52 12.56 16.22
N GLU A 109 -21.43 13.39 15.70
CA GLU A 109 -22.37 13.03 14.62
C GLU A 109 -21.65 12.61 13.33
N ASN A 110 -20.38 13.01 13.16
CA ASN A 110 -19.57 12.66 12.00
C ASN A 110 -18.90 11.29 12.12
N SER A 111 -19.10 10.56 13.22
CA SER A 111 -18.42 9.27 13.51
C SER A 111 -18.58 8.20 12.41
N THR A 112 -19.67 8.27 11.63
CA THR A 112 -19.91 7.33 10.53
C THR A 112 -19.35 7.78 9.17
N ASN A 113 -18.79 8.98 9.10
CA ASN A 113 -18.27 9.55 7.86
C ASN A 113 -16.91 8.92 7.52
N GLU A 114 -16.58 8.92 6.22
CA GLU A 114 -15.27 8.55 5.70
C GLU A 114 -14.59 9.81 5.16
N PHE A 115 -13.51 10.24 5.81
CA PHE A 115 -12.75 11.42 5.41
C PHE A 115 -11.64 10.99 4.44
N ILE A 116 -11.76 11.41 3.19
CA ILE A 116 -10.90 11.00 2.09
C ILE A 116 -10.10 12.19 1.58
N TYR A 117 -8.79 12.05 1.44
CA TYR A 117 -7.97 13.04 0.76
C TYR A 117 -6.86 12.41 -0.06
N CYS A 118 -6.46 13.10 -1.11
CA CYS A 118 -5.33 12.68 -1.92
C CYS A 118 -4.01 13.10 -1.27
N PHE A 119 -3.15 12.13 -0.99
CA PHE A 119 -1.85 12.41 -0.42
C PHE A 119 -0.88 12.89 -1.50
N ASN A 120 -0.41 14.13 -1.32
CA ASN A 120 0.70 14.67 -2.08
C ASN A 120 1.52 15.55 -1.14
N PRO A 121 2.80 15.20 -0.85
CA PRO A 121 3.62 15.92 0.12
C PRO A 121 3.91 17.38 -0.27
N ARG A 122 3.63 17.76 -1.52
CA ARG A 122 3.78 19.14 -2.02
C ARG A 122 2.55 20.01 -1.75
N THR A 123 1.42 19.42 -1.33
CA THR A 123 0.14 20.13 -1.17
C THR A 123 -0.54 19.81 0.16
N LYS A 124 -1.29 20.77 0.70
CA LYS A 124 -2.03 20.61 1.97
C LYS A 124 -3.46 20.14 1.73
N LYS A 125 -3.63 18.88 1.31
CA LYS A 125 -4.94 18.30 0.96
C LYS A 125 -5.68 17.63 2.13
N TYR A 126 -5.10 17.61 3.33
CA TYR A 126 -5.66 17.01 4.55
C TYR A 126 -6.69 17.90 5.29
N LEU A 127 -7.17 18.96 4.64
CA LEU A 127 -8.22 19.87 5.13
C LEU A 127 -9.51 19.61 4.37
N ALA A 128 -10.66 19.77 5.02
CA ALA A 128 -12.00 19.50 4.52
C ALA A 128 -12.31 20.23 3.22
N SER A 129 -11.79 21.44 3.03
CA SER A 129 -11.93 22.22 1.79
C SER A 129 -11.31 21.55 0.55
N ASN A 130 -10.42 20.59 0.77
CA ASN A 130 -9.70 19.81 -0.23
C ASN A 130 -9.95 18.30 -0.05
N ALA A 131 -10.92 17.92 0.77
CA ALA A 131 -11.23 16.53 1.09
C ALA A 131 -12.57 16.13 0.48
N THR A 132 -12.75 14.83 0.28
CA THR A 132 -14.05 14.23 0.05
C THR A 132 -14.51 13.62 1.36
N ILE A 133 -15.67 14.01 1.86
CA ILE A 133 -16.23 13.41 3.08
C ILE A 133 -17.45 12.60 2.68
N MET A 134 -17.29 11.28 2.60
CA MET A 134 -18.39 10.38 2.28
C MET A 134 -19.24 10.10 3.52
N VAL A 135 -20.55 10.03 3.31
CA VAL A 135 -21.52 9.50 4.27
C VAL A 135 -21.95 8.13 3.78
N LYS A 136 -22.27 7.22 4.70
CA LYS A 136 -22.79 5.90 4.34
C LYS A 136 -23.99 6.04 3.39
N GLY A 137 -23.84 5.50 2.18
CA GLY A 137 -24.87 5.56 1.14
C GLY A 137 -26.11 4.76 1.51
N THR A 138 -27.19 5.01 0.78
CA THR A 138 -28.45 4.25 0.82
C THR A 138 -28.74 3.66 -0.55
N THR A 139 -29.69 2.73 -0.65
CA THR A 139 -30.08 2.16 -1.96
C THR A 139 -30.57 3.24 -2.94
N ALA A 140 -31.20 4.31 -2.44
CA ALA A 140 -31.66 5.43 -3.27
C ALA A 140 -30.53 6.41 -3.62
N ASN A 141 -29.52 6.55 -2.75
CA ASN A 141 -28.34 7.37 -2.98
C ASN A 141 -27.06 6.65 -2.54
N PRO A 142 -26.45 5.83 -3.43
CA PRO A 142 -25.31 4.97 -3.09
C PRO A 142 -24.03 5.75 -2.73
N THR A 143 -23.92 7.01 -3.15
CA THR A 143 -22.77 7.90 -2.89
C THR A 143 -23.29 9.24 -2.39
N ALA A 144 -23.22 9.43 -1.07
CA ALA A 144 -23.59 10.67 -0.42
C ALA A 144 -22.35 11.38 0.14
N TYR A 145 -22.34 12.71 0.09
CA TYR A 145 -21.24 13.54 0.58
C TYR A 145 -21.73 14.46 1.70
N TRP A 146 -20.95 14.55 2.77
CA TRP A 146 -21.24 15.46 3.87
C TRP A 146 -21.01 16.90 3.40
N SER A 147 -22.04 17.75 3.50
CA SER A 147 -22.01 19.15 3.05
C SER A 147 -21.53 19.34 1.59
N GLY A 148 -21.71 18.34 0.73
CA GLY A 148 -21.26 18.39 -0.67
C GLY A 148 -19.74 18.33 -0.88
N LEU A 149 -18.95 18.03 0.15
CA LEU A 149 -17.48 17.94 0.06
C LEU A 149 -17.06 16.69 -0.73
N ASN A 150 -16.68 16.88 -2.00
CA ASN A 150 -16.41 15.81 -2.95
C ASN A 150 -15.16 16.04 -3.84
N ASN A 151 -14.22 16.89 -3.42
CA ASN A 151 -13.08 17.33 -4.22
C ASN A 151 -11.72 16.81 -3.71
N GLY A 152 -11.70 15.81 -2.83
CA GLY A 152 -10.48 15.26 -2.24
C GLY A 152 -10.06 13.88 -2.74
N ILE A 153 -10.84 13.26 -3.63
CA ILE A 153 -10.44 12.00 -4.27
C ILE A 153 -9.20 12.23 -5.15
N CYS A 154 -8.29 11.26 -5.22
CA CYS A 154 -7.14 11.37 -6.10
C CYS A 154 -7.53 11.36 -7.58
N ASP A 155 -7.06 12.37 -8.32
CA ASP A 155 -7.19 12.41 -9.78
C ASP A 155 -5.89 11.92 -10.44
N TYR A 156 -5.94 10.70 -10.97
CA TYR A 156 -4.82 10.08 -11.68
C TYR A 156 -4.56 10.69 -13.07
N ASN A 157 -5.40 11.60 -13.56
CA ASN A 157 -5.18 12.36 -14.79
C ASN A 157 -4.46 13.69 -14.54
N SER A 158 -4.32 14.10 -13.27
CA SER A 158 -3.67 15.34 -12.87
C SER A 158 -2.32 15.06 -12.20
N ALA A 159 -1.31 15.87 -12.53
CA ALA A 159 0.00 15.80 -11.90
C ALA A 159 -0.05 15.98 -10.37
N ASP A 160 -1.06 16.69 -9.88
CA ASP A 160 -1.26 16.94 -8.44
C ASP A 160 -1.84 15.73 -7.71
N GLY A 161 -2.41 14.75 -8.41
CA GLY A 161 -2.87 13.49 -7.83
C GLY A 161 -1.74 12.52 -7.49
N TYR A 162 -0.52 12.79 -7.95
CA TYR A 162 0.64 11.92 -7.72
C TYR A 162 1.49 12.37 -6.53
N THR A 163 2.02 11.40 -5.80
CA THR A 163 2.87 11.64 -4.62
C THR A 163 4.18 12.33 -4.97
N SER A 164 4.63 12.27 -6.23
CA SER A 164 5.84 12.93 -6.72
C SER A 164 5.64 13.56 -8.10
N ALA A 165 6.54 14.47 -8.48
CA ALA A 165 6.59 15.03 -9.83
C ALA A 165 6.87 13.99 -10.93
N ARG A 166 7.33 12.78 -10.57
CA ARG A 166 7.56 11.67 -11.50
C ARG A 166 6.26 10.97 -11.92
N GLN A 167 5.12 11.34 -11.33
CA GLN A 167 3.79 10.85 -11.69
C GLN A 167 3.69 9.33 -11.79
N THR A 168 4.29 8.63 -10.82
CA THR A 168 4.36 7.16 -10.81
C THR A 168 3.28 6.55 -9.93
N VAL A 169 3.20 7.02 -8.67
CA VAL A 169 2.30 6.47 -7.65
C VAL A 169 1.27 7.52 -7.25
N VAL A 170 0.02 7.09 -7.16
CA VAL A 170 -1.08 7.84 -6.55
C VAL A 170 -1.37 7.20 -5.19
N THR A 171 -1.55 8.01 -4.15
CA THR A 171 -1.89 7.50 -2.80
C THR A 171 -3.08 8.25 -2.23
N GLN A 172 -4.14 7.53 -1.90
CA GLN A 172 -5.35 8.07 -1.31
C GLN A 172 -5.43 7.66 0.16
N MET A 173 -5.67 8.64 1.01
CA MET A 173 -5.92 8.45 2.42
C MET A 173 -7.41 8.40 2.69
N SER A 174 -7.82 7.48 3.56
CA SER A 174 -9.18 7.40 4.12
C SER A 174 -9.09 7.22 5.62
N VAL A 175 -9.77 8.09 6.37
CA VAL A 175 -9.79 8.08 7.84
C VAL A 175 -11.23 7.97 8.32
N THR A 176 -11.46 7.05 9.25
CA THR A 176 -12.75 6.81 9.91
C THR A 176 -12.56 6.60 11.40
N VAL A 177 -13.61 6.80 12.19
CA VAL A 177 -13.62 6.35 13.59
C VAL A 177 -13.85 4.84 13.60
N ALA A 178 -13.03 4.11 14.36
CA ALA A 178 -13.20 2.69 14.56
C ALA A 178 -14.53 2.42 15.30
N PRO A 179 -15.26 1.35 14.94
CA PRO A 179 -16.46 0.97 15.68
C PRO A 179 -16.16 0.79 17.17
N VAL A 180 -17.08 1.26 18.02
CA VAL A 180 -16.94 1.12 19.48
C VAL A 180 -17.00 -0.36 19.84
N ASP A 181 -15.98 -0.87 20.55
CA ASP A 181 -16.02 -2.22 21.11
C ASP A 181 -17.11 -2.27 22.20
N PRO A 182 -18.14 -3.13 22.07
CA PRO A 182 -19.18 -3.27 23.08
C PRO A 182 -18.66 -3.77 24.44
N ASN A 183 -17.44 -4.33 24.48
CA ASN A 183 -16.76 -4.77 25.70
C ASN A 183 -15.68 -3.79 26.17
N ALA A 184 -15.58 -2.59 25.57
CA ALA A 184 -14.63 -1.59 25.98
C ALA A 184 -14.76 -1.26 27.48
N GLU A 185 -13.63 -0.98 28.11
CA GLU A 185 -13.61 -0.53 29.50
C GLU A 185 -14.49 0.72 29.67
N ARG A 186 -15.25 0.77 30.77
CA ARG A 186 -16.04 1.96 31.10
C ARG A 186 -15.11 3.16 31.21
N PHE A 187 -15.44 4.24 30.51
CA PHE A 187 -14.61 5.44 30.40
C PHE A 187 -13.24 5.25 29.74
N GLY A 188 -12.94 4.09 29.13
CA GLY A 188 -11.70 3.90 28.35
C GLY A 188 -11.59 4.80 27.11
N HIS A 189 -12.69 5.43 26.71
CA HIS A 189 -12.78 6.45 25.67
C HIS A 189 -12.65 7.88 26.21
N MET A 190 -12.24 8.04 27.48
CA MET A 190 -12.03 9.35 28.10
C MET A 190 -10.55 9.54 28.46
N VAL A 191 -10.08 10.77 28.33
CA VAL A 191 -8.76 11.21 28.75
C VAL A 191 -8.77 11.42 30.27
N ILE A 192 -7.81 10.80 30.96
CA ILE A 192 -7.68 10.92 32.42
C ILE A 192 -7.37 12.37 32.78
N GLY A 193 -8.08 12.90 33.79
CA GLY A 193 -7.80 14.23 34.35
C GLY A 193 -8.45 15.39 33.59
N LYS A 194 -9.42 15.11 32.71
CA LYS A 194 -10.27 16.11 32.04
C LYS A 194 -11.75 15.96 32.43
N GLU A 195 -12.49 17.06 32.34
CA GLU A 195 -13.95 17.07 32.56
C GLU A 195 -14.67 16.35 31.42
N ILE A 196 -15.63 15.48 31.75
CA ILE A 196 -16.28 14.59 30.77
C ILE A 196 -17.15 15.36 29.76
N GLU A 197 -17.60 16.55 30.12
CA GLU A 197 -18.40 17.43 29.27
C GLU A 197 -17.54 18.14 28.20
N ASP A 198 -16.23 18.23 28.41
CA ASP A 198 -15.33 18.83 27.43
C ASP A 198 -15.15 17.87 26.23
N ARG A 199 -15.31 18.40 25.02
CA ARG A 199 -15.03 17.68 23.77
C ARG A 199 -13.57 17.20 23.71
N THR A 200 -12.65 17.90 24.38
CA THR A 200 -11.23 17.50 24.46
C THR A 200 -10.95 16.34 25.42
N SER A 201 -11.94 15.90 26.18
CA SER A 201 -11.81 14.76 27.09
C SER A 201 -12.04 13.41 26.42
N LYS A 202 -12.40 13.38 25.13
CA LYS A 202 -12.68 12.13 24.42
C LYS A 202 -11.43 11.58 23.74
N LYS A 203 -11.23 10.27 23.88
CA LYS A 203 -10.28 9.46 23.13
C LYS A 203 -11.01 8.75 22.00
N PHE A 204 -10.45 8.82 20.81
CA PHE A 204 -10.99 8.13 19.63
C PHE A 204 -9.93 7.20 19.05
N THR A 205 -10.38 6.00 18.69
CA THR A 205 -9.58 5.08 17.89
C THR A 205 -9.97 5.31 16.43
N PHE A 206 -8.98 5.61 15.59
CA PHE A 206 -9.16 5.86 14.17
C PHE A 206 -8.68 4.68 13.35
N ASP A 207 -9.48 4.30 12.37
CA ASP A 207 -9.11 3.41 11.29
C ASP A 207 -8.56 4.25 10.13
N ILE A 208 -7.29 4.05 9.80
CA ILE A 208 -6.57 4.77 8.75
C ILE A 208 -6.26 3.79 7.62
N ARG A 209 -6.70 4.14 6.41
CA ARG A 209 -6.49 3.35 5.20
C ARG A 209 -5.72 4.18 4.19
N SER A 210 -4.50 3.74 3.88
CA SER A 210 -3.65 4.37 2.87
C SER A 210 -3.59 3.48 1.66
N ALA A 211 -4.20 3.90 0.56
CA ALA A 211 -4.31 3.12 -0.67
C ALA A 211 -3.46 3.72 -1.78
N SER A 212 -2.34 3.04 -2.10
CA SER A 212 -1.48 3.38 -3.22
C SER A 212 -1.83 2.57 -4.46
N ALA A 213 -1.72 3.19 -5.64
CA ALA A 213 -1.87 2.52 -6.93
C ALA A 213 -0.85 3.04 -7.96
N LEU A 214 -0.62 2.24 -9.00
CA LEU A 214 0.17 2.59 -10.19
C LEU A 214 -0.73 2.71 -11.43
N PRO A 215 -1.29 3.90 -11.72
CA PRO A 215 -2.17 4.11 -12.87
C PRO A 215 -1.53 3.80 -14.23
N SER A 216 -0.19 3.86 -14.33
CA SER A 216 0.55 3.62 -15.57
C SER A 216 0.51 2.16 -16.06
N TYR A 217 0.20 1.21 -15.17
CA TYR A 217 0.10 -0.21 -15.52
C TYR A 217 -1.30 -0.60 -16.01
N SER A 218 -2.33 -0.06 -15.36
CA SER A 218 -3.72 -0.18 -15.78
C SER A 218 -4.51 0.98 -15.19
N GLU A 219 -5.38 1.58 -15.99
CA GLU A 219 -6.21 2.70 -15.54
C GLU A 219 -7.03 2.28 -14.31
N PRO A 220 -7.06 3.07 -13.21
CA PRO A 220 -7.84 2.81 -11.98
C PRO A 220 -9.36 2.88 -12.16
N LYS A 221 -9.90 2.20 -13.18
CA LYS A 221 -11.28 2.27 -13.61
C LYS A 221 -11.81 0.89 -14.00
N ALA A 222 -12.91 0.48 -13.38
CA ALA A 222 -13.56 -0.80 -13.68
C ALA A 222 -15.05 -0.59 -13.94
N ASN A 223 -15.58 -1.16 -15.03
CA ASN A 223 -17.00 -1.03 -15.40
C ASN A 223 -17.52 0.42 -15.47
N GLY A 224 -16.64 1.37 -15.85
CA GLY A 224 -16.97 2.79 -15.90
C GLY A 224 -16.76 3.55 -14.59
N ASP A 225 -16.58 2.85 -13.47
CA ASP A 225 -16.39 3.45 -12.15
C ASP A 225 -14.92 3.80 -11.88
N ASN A 226 -14.65 5.04 -11.48
CA ASN A 226 -13.37 5.44 -10.92
C ASN A 226 -13.19 4.74 -9.56
N CYS A 227 -12.14 3.93 -9.43
CA CYS A 227 -11.89 3.15 -8.22
C CYS A 227 -11.53 4.02 -7.00
N PHE A 228 -10.88 5.16 -7.22
CA PHE A 228 -10.59 6.12 -6.14
C PHE A 228 -11.85 6.81 -5.60
N ALA A 229 -12.92 6.87 -6.40
CA ALA A 229 -14.21 7.42 -6.00
C ALA A 229 -15.11 6.42 -5.26
N GLN A 230 -14.62 5.21 -4.97
CA GLN A 230 -15.34 4.23 -4.17
C GLN A 230 -14.92 4.30 -2.70
N THR A 231 -15.84 3.93 -1.80
CA THR A 231 -15.50 3.78 -0.38
C THR A 231 -14.41 2.73 -0.17
N SER A 232 -13.46 3.01 0.73
CA SER A 232 -12.46 2.02 1.15
C SER A 232 -13.03 0.98 2.13
N ILE A 233 -14.24 1.20 2.63
CA ILE A 233 -14.89 0.41 3.68
C ILE A 233 -15.83 -0.60 3.02
N LYS A 234 -15.45 -1.87 2.98
CA LYS A 234 -16.25 -2.93 2.33
C LYS A 234 -17.69 -3.01 2.85
N ALA A 235 -17.89 -2.78 4.15
CA ALA A 235 -19.22 -2.79 4.77
C ALA A 235 -20.12 -1.61 4.36
N ASN A 236 -19.57 -0.56 3.76
CA ASN A 236 -20.30 0.61 3.29
C ASN A 236 -20.61 0.56 1.79
N VAL A 237 -20.24 -0.52 1.09
CA VAL A 237 -20.55 -0.71 -0.33
C VAL A 237 -22.05 -0.98 -0.49
N ILE A 238 -22.69 -0.25 -1.40
CA ILE A 238 -24.14 -0.34 -1.69
C ILE A 238 -24.38 -0.77 -3.13
N GLY A 239 -25.35 -1.66 -3.34
CA GLY A 239 -25.79 -2.07 -4.67
C GLY A 239 -24.73 -2.87 -5.43
N SER A 240 -24.51 -2.54 -6.70
CA SER A 240 -23.53 -3.20 -7.57
C SER A 240 -22.14 -2.56 -7.55
N LYS A 241 -21.92 -1.54 -6.71
CA LYS A 241 -20.62 -0.89 -6.55
C LYS A 241 -19.63 -1.84 -5.88
N LYS A 242 -18.35 -1.49 -5.97
CA LYS A 242 -17.25 -2.25 -5.36
C LYS A 242 -16.53 -1.35 -4.36
N SER A 243 -15.91 -1.94 -3.34
CA SER A 243 -14.98 -1.18 -2.51
C SER A 243 -13.80 -0.69 -3.35
N LEU A 244 -13.06 0.32 -2.88
CA LEU A 244 -11.85 0.81 -3.54
C LEU A 244 -10.89 -0.34 -3.90
N SER A 245 -10.62 -1.23 -2.94
CA SER A 245 -9.75 -2.40 -3.15
C SER A 245 -10.29 -3.40 -4.19
N ASP A 246 -11.59 -3.69 -4.16
CA ASP A 246 -12.20 -4.66 -5.09
C ASP A 246 -12.37 -4.06 -6.49
N CYS A 247 -12.53 -2.74 -6.59
CA CYS A 247 -12.52 -2.01 -7.85
C CYS A 247 -11.13 -2.05 -8.49
N MET A 248 -10.07 -1.76 -7.73
CA MET A 248 -8.69 -1.82 -8.25
C MET A 248 -8.34 -3.21 -8.74
N LEU A 249 -8.76 -4.25 -8.01
CA LEU A 249 -8.61 -5.64 -8.42
C LEU A 249 -9.33 -5.90 -9.76
N ALA A 250 -10.57 -5.41 -9.91
CA ALA A 250 -11.33 -5.56 -11.14
C ALA A 250 -10.77 -4.75 -12.32
N ALA A 251 -10.10 -3.63 -12.05
CA ALA A 251 -9.39 -2.82 -13.03
C ALA A 251 -8.04 -3.41 -13.44
N ASN A 252 -7.56 -4.47 -12.75
CA ASN A 252 -6.18 -4.98 -12.85
C ASN A 252 -5.12 -3.90 -12.59
N THR A 253 -5.45 -2.87 -11.81
CA THR A 253 -4.52 -1.82 -11.42
C THR A 253 -3.68 -2.30 -10.24
N PRO A 254 -2.34 -2.35 -10.37
CA PRO A 254 -1.48 -2.69 -9.24
C PRO A 254 -1.69 -1.69 -8.11
N SER A 255 -2.10 -2.20 -6.96
CA SER A 255 -2.45 -1.39 -5.79
C SER A 255 -2.17 -2.13 -4.49
N LYS A 256 -1.92 -1.36 -3.44
CA LYS A 256 -1.82 -1.84 -2.06
C LYS A 256 -2.56 -0.86 -1.16
N MET A 257 -3.28 -1.41 -0.20
CA MET A 257 -3.92 -0.64 0.86
C MET A 257 -3.35 -1.10 2.19
N LEU A 258 -2.71 -0.18 2.91
CA LEU A 258 -2.36 -0.37 4.30
C LEU A 258 -3.54 0.02 5.17
N TYR A 259 -3.74 -0.76 6.23
CA TYR A 259 -4.72 -0.49 7.26
C TYR A 259 -3.97 -0.38 8.59
N GLU A 260 -4.16 0.74 9.26
CA GLU A 260 -3.60 1.05 10.56
C GLU A 260 -4.70 1.53 11.49
N GLN A 261 -4.50 1.29 12.78
CA GLN A 261 -5.38 1.78 13.81
C GLN A 261 -4.58 2.67 14.75
N ALA A 262 -5.07 3.89 14.98
CA ALA A 262 -4.40 4.90 15.78
C ALA A 262 -5.32 5.44 16.88
N ASP A 263 -4.85 5.38 18.11
CA ASP A 263 -5.50 6.02 19.25
C ASP A 263 -5.08 7.49 19.31
N VAL A 264 -6.07 8.40 19.28
CA VAL A 264 -5.84 9.84 19.36
C VAL A 264 -6.54 10.37 20.60
N GLU A 265 -5.74 10.98 21.47
CA GLU A 265 -6.18 11.63 22.70
C GLU A 265 -5.53 13.00 22.85
N ASN A 266 -6.26 13.94 23.45
CA ASN A 266 -5.72 15.27 23.72
C ASN A 266 -4.99 15.25 25.07
N ILE A 267 -3.67 15.09 25.00
CA ILE A 267 -2.75 15.08 26.15
C ILE A 267 -2.37 16.47 26.67
N SER A 268 -3.11 17.54 26.32
CA SER A 268 -2.84 18.87 26.88
C SER A 268 -2.74 18.76 28.40
N SER A 269 -1.62 19.19 28.97
CA SER A 269 -1.37 19.16 30.41
C SER A 269 -2.57 19.79 31.11
N SER A 270 -3.35 19.00 31.83
CA SER A 270 -4.40 19.55 32.67
C SER A 270 -3.70 20.26 33.82
N THR A 271 -3.67 21.58 33.77
CA THR A 271 -3.27 22.37 34.94
C THR A 271 -4.30 22.05 36.02
N LYS A 272 -3.85 21.41 37.10
CA LYS A 272 -4.71 21.08 38.25
C LYS A 272 -5.16 22.40 38.89
N CYS A 273 -6.33 22.88 38.49
CA CYS A 273 -6.83 24.20 38.90
C CYS A 273 -7.19 24.25 40.37
N ILE A 274 -7.80 23.19 40.89
CA ILE A 274 -8.19 23.08 42.30
C ILE A 274 -7.92 21.64 42.77
N PRO A 275 -7.15 21.43 43.86
CA PRO A 275 -7.08 20.11 44.48
C PRO A 275 -8.40 19.78 45.19
N PHE A 276 -8.91 18.56 45.00
CA PHE A 276 -10.10 18.07 45.71
C PHE A 276 -9.95 18.29 47.23
N GLY A 277 -10.94 18.95 47.86
CA GLY A 277 -10.99 19.21 49.30
C GLY A 277 -10.85 20.69 49.67
N ARG A 278 -9.64 21.26 49.57
CA ARG A 278 -9.32 22.68 49.78
C ARG A 278 -8.02 23.02 49.06
N GLY A 279 -7.98 24.14 48.32
CA GLY A 279 -6.74 24.68 47.75
C GLY A 279 -6.94 25.99 47.01
N THR A 280 -5.84 26.67 46.75
CA THR A 280 -5.78 27.93 46.01
C THR A 280 -5.83 27.66 44.51
N LEU A 281 -6.56 28.47 43.75
CA LEU A 281 -6.61 28.39 42.29
C LEU A 281 -5.19 28.52 41.73
N ASN A 282 -4.79 27.59 40.87
CA ASN A 282 -3.53 27.71 40.15
C ASN A 282 -3.56 28.98 39.26
N ALA A 283 -2.53 29.81 39.33
CA ALA A 283 -2.45 31.07 38.58
C ALA A 283 -2.51 30.89 37.05
N GLU A 284 -2.19 29.70 36.55
CA GLU A 284 -2.31 29.34 35.13
C GLU A 284 -3.75 28.98 34.71
N CYS A 285 -4.68 28.84 35.67
CA CYS A 285 -6.08 28.53 35.40
C CYS A 285 -6.93 29.79 35.29
N VAL A 286 -7.39 30.09 34.07
CA VAL A 286 -8.39 31.12 33.82
C VAL A 286 -9.77 30.48 33.93
N LEU A 287 -10.44 30.67 35.07
CA LEU A 287 -11.86 30.30 35.19
C LEU A 287 -12.64 31.14 34.19
N LYS A 288 -13.31 30.48 33.24
CA LYS A 288 -14.19 31.15 32.28
C LYS A 288 -15.37 31.72 33.06
N THR A 289 -15.31 33.01 33.38
CA THR A 289 -16.42 33.69 34.03
C THR A 289 -17.51 33.92 32.99
N THR A 290 -18.69 33.39 33.30
CA THR A 290 -20.02 33.58 32.66
C THR A 290 -20.38 32.69 31.45
N PRO A 291 -21.68 32.31 31.35
CA PRO A 291 -22.21 31.16 30.62
C PRO A 291 -22.29 31.35 29.09
#